data_AF-A0A060XQ12-F1
#
_entry.id   AF-A0A060XQ12-F1
#
_cell.length_a   1.000
_cell.length_b   1.000
_cell.length_c   1.000
_cell.angle_alpha   90.00
_cell.angle_beta   90.00
_cell.angle_gamma   90.00
#
_symmetry.space_group_name_H-M   'P 1'
#
loop_
_entity.id
_entity.type
_entity.pdbx_description
1 polymer ?
#
loop_
_entity_poly.entity_id
_entity_poly.type
_entity_poly.pdbx_seq_one_letter_code
_entity_poly.pdbx_strand_id
1 'polypeptide(L)'
;MLLTLTILTIWLFKHRRFRFLHETGLAMIYGVLVGVVLRYGIHVPRDISNVTLSCHVNASPPTLLVNVSGKFYEYSLKGEISPSEINDVQDNEMLRKVTFDPEVFFNILLPPIIFHAGYSLKRRHFFRNMGSILAYAFLGTVISCFIIGLLMYGCVTLMKQVGQLDGDFFFTDCLLFGAIVSATDPVTVLAIFNELQVDVDLYVLLFGESVLNDAVAVVLSS
;
A
#
# COMPACT_ATOMS: atom_id res chain seq x y z
N MET A 1 6.48 -13.85 -24.33
CA MET A 1 6.28 -12.40 -24.50
C MET A 1 6.67 -11.62 -23.25
N LEU A 2 6.05 -11.86 -22.07
CA LEU A 2 6.48 -11.18 -20.83
C LEU A 2 7.91 -11.55 -20.40
N LEU A 3 8.24 -12.85 -20.38
CA LEU A 3 9.58 -13.36 -20.01
C LEU A 3 10.70 -12.90 -20.97
N THR A 4 10.40 -12.77 -22.27
CA THR A 4 11.36 -12.28 -23.25
C THR A 4 11.60 -10.78 -23.09
N LEU A 5 10.58 -10.03 -22.68
CA LEU A 5 10.66 -8.60 -22.43
C LEU A 5 11.43 -8.30 -21.13
N THR A 6 11.24 -9.10 -20.08
CA THR A 6 12.03 -8.99 -18.83
C THR A 6 13.50 -9.34 -19.03
N ILE A 7 13.81 -10.37 -19.83
CA ILE A 7 15.20 -10.72 -20.14
C ILE A 7 15.87 -9.62 -20.97
N LEU A 8 15.17 -9.05 -21.96
CA LEU A 8 15.70 -7.95 -22.77
C LEU A 8 15.93 -6.68 -21.94
N THR A 9 15.03 -6.36 -20.99
CA THR A 9 15.17 -5.18 -20.13
C THR A 9 16.31 -5.34 -19.14
N ILE A 10 16.48 -6.53 -18.53
CA ILE A 10 17.63 -6.84 -17.66
C ILE A 10 18.95 -6.73 -18.45
N TRP A 11 18.99 -7.25 -19.67
CA TRP A 11 20.18 -7.19 -20.53
C TRP A 11 20.51 -5.75 -20.96
N LEU A 12 19.50 -4.98 -21.41
CA LEU A 12 19.65 -3.57 -21.79
C LEU A 12 20.15 -2.73 -20.61
N PHE A 13 19.67 -3.03 -19.40
CA PHE A 13 20.02 -2.31 -18.18
C PHE A 13 21.45 -2.61 -17.73
N LYS A 14 21.85 -3.89 -17.75
CA LYS A 14 23.24 -4.32 -17.51
C LYS A 14 24.22 -3.67 -18.48
N HIS A 15 23.81 -3.43 -19.73
CA HIS A 15 24.69 -2.88 -20.75
C HIS A 15 24.78 -1.34 -20.74
N ARG A 16 23.77 -0.62 -20.25
CA ARG A 16 23.71 0.86 -20.30
C ARG A 16 24.18 1.60 -19.05
N ARG A 17 24.48 0.91 -17.94
CA ARG A 17 24.99 1.48 -16.67
C ARG A 17 24.49 2.92 -16.40
N PHE A 18 23.18 3.09 -16.31
CA PHE A 18 22.58 4.39 -16.01
C PHE A 18 22.92 4.78 -14.57
N ARG A 19 23.91 5.68 -14.43
CA ARG A 19 24.49 6.17 -13.17
C ARG A 19 23.50 6.86 -12.21
N PHE A 20 22.26 7.13 -12.64
CA PHE A 20 21.28 7.93 -11.89
C PHE A 20 20.04 7.18 -11.41
N LEU A 21 19.90 5.88 -11.70
CA LEU A 21 18.71 5.10 -11.35
C LEU A 21 19.09 3.89 -10.49
N HIS A 22 18.84 3.99 -9.19
CA HIS A 22 18.99 2.89 -8.24
C HIS A 22 17.95 1.79 -8.53
N GLU A 23 18.31 0.52 -8.29
CA GLU A 23 17.48 -0.66 -8.61
C GLU A 23 16.07 -0.58 -7.99
N THR A 24 15.94 0.02 -6.79
CA THR A 24 14.64 0.21 -6.12
C THR A 24 13.74 1.23 -6.83
N GLY A 25 14.30 2.32 -7.37
CA GLY A 25 13.54 3.33 -8.10
C GLY A 25 13.00 2.77 -9.43
N LEU A 26 13.77 1.89 -10.07
CA LEU A 26 13.33 1.20 -11.28
C LEU A 26 12.22 0.20 -11.01
N ALA A 27 12.28 -0.55 -9.89
CA ALA A 27 11.21 -1.45 -9.49
C ALA A 27 9.89 -0.70 -9.29
N MET A 28 9.91 0.49 -8.68
CA MET A 28 8.72 1.34 -8.55
C MET A 28 8.16 1.79 -9.91
N ILE A 29 9.03 2.28 -10.80
CA ILE A 29 8.62 2.70 -12.16
C ILE A 29 8.03 1.52 -12.94
N TYR A 30 8.65 0.35 -12.84
CA TYR A 30 8.15 -0.87 -13.49
C TYR A 30 6.81 -1.31 -12.91
N GLY A 31 6.64 -1.23 -11.58
CA GLY A 31 5.37 -1.51 -10.91
C GLY A 31 4.24 -0.60 -11.40
N VAL A 32 4.51 0.70 -11.50
CA VAL A 32 3.54 1.67 -12.05
C VAL A 32 3.20 1.36 -13.51
N LEU A 33 4.21 1.11 -14.35
CA LEU A 33 4.00 0.83 -15.77
C LEU A 33 3.24 -0.47 -15.99
N VAL A 34 3.60 -1.54 -15.27
CA VAL A 34 2.88 -2.83 -15.29
C VAL A 34 1.46 -2.64 -14.76
N GLY A 35 1.25 -1.89 -13.69
CA GLY A 35 -0.08 -1.58 -13.16
C GLY A 35 -0.99 -0.87 -14.16
N VAL A 36 -0.46 0.12 -14.89
CA VAL A 36 -1.18 0.81 -15.97
C VAL A 36 -1.49 -0.14 -17.13
N VAL A 37 -0.52 -0.97 -17.54
CA VAL A 37 -0.71 -1.95 -18.62
C VAL A 37 -1.73 -3.02 -18.23
N LEU A 38 -1.74 -3.49 -16.98
CA LEU A 38 -2.74 -4.44 -16.50
C LEU A 38 -4.14 -3.81 -16.46
N ARG A 39 -4.24 -2.55 -16.01
CA ARG A 39 -5.53 -1.84 -15.89
C ARG A 39 -6.14 -1.50 -17.25
N TYR A 40 -5.34 -1.11 -18.24
CA TYR A 40 -5.85 -0.61 -19.53
C TYR A 40 -5.54 -1.51 -20.73
N GLY A 41 -4.55 -2.40 -20.61
CA GLY A 41 -4.08 -3.24 -21.70
C GLY A 41 -4.73 -4.61 -21.78
N ILE A 42 -5.34 -5.11 -20.71
CA ILE A 42 -6.07 -6.37 -20.71
C ILE A 42 -7.55 -6.07 -20.87
N HIS A 43 -8.04 -6.05 -22.11
CA HIS A 43 -9.48 -6.11 -22.38
C HIS A 43 -9.90 -7.58 -22.36
N VAL A 44 -10.63 -7.97 -21.33
CA VAL A 44 -11.19 -9.33 -21.24
C VAL A 44 -12.40 -9.39 -22.17
N PRO A 45 -12.48 -10.36 -23.10
CA PRO A 45 -13.68 -10.55 -23.90
C PRO A 45 -14.87 -10.84 -22.98
N ARG A 46 -15.94 -10.07 -23.11
CA ARG A 46 -17.20 -10.24 -22.36
C ARG A 46 -17.98 -11.43 -22.90
N ASP A 47 -17.46 -12.65 -22.73
CA ASP A 47 -18.18 -13.88 -23.05
C ASP A 47 -18.76 -14.47 -21.76
N ILE A 48 -19.83 -13.85 -21.25
CA ILE A 48 -20.65 -14.49 -20.22
C ILE A 48 -22.12 -14.21 -20.51
N SER A 49 -22.87 -15.27 -20.78
CA SER A 49 -24.34 -15.27 -20.75
C SER A 49 -24.78 -15.18 -19.28
N ASN A 50 -24.72 -13.97 -18.70
CA ASN A 50 -25.18 -13.72 -17.34
C ASN A 50 -26.69 -13.94 -17.26
N VAL A 51 -27.12 -14.89 -16.43
CA VAL A 51 -28.53 -15.07 -16.08
C VAL A 51 -28.76 -14.39 -14.74
N THR A 52 -29.36 -13.20 -14.77
CA THR A 52 -29.74 -12.47 -13.57
C THR A 52 -31.14 -12.91 -13.12
N LEU A 53 -31.22 -13.47 -11.91
CA LEU A 53 -32.48 -13.82 -11.25
C LEU A 53 -32.66 -12.88 -10.06
N SER A 54 -33.73 -12.07 -10.06
CA SER A 54 -34.08 -11.22 -8.93
C SER A 54 -34.93 -12.02 -7.94
N CYS A 55 -34.50 -12.04 -6.68
CA CYS A 55 -35.28 -12.58 -5.56
C CYS A 55 -35.36 -11.52 -4.47
N HIS A 56 -36.57 -11.21 -4.03
CA HIS A 56 -36.77 -10.26 -2.95
C HIS A 56 -36.58 -10.98 -1.61
N VAL A 57 -35.52 -10.64 -0.88
CA VAL A 57 -35.22 -11.23 0.42
C VAL A 57 -35.11 -10.11 1.45
N ASN A 58 -35.75 -10.27 2.61
CA ASN A 58 -35.77 -9.26 3.67
C ASN A 58 -34.43 -9.07 4.39
N ALA A 59 -33.49 -10.01 4.22
CA ALA A 59 -32.13 -9.95 4.76
C ALA A 59 -31.18 -10.54 3.71
N SER A 60 -29.93 -10.09 3.68
CA SER A 60 -28.88 -10.63 2.82
C SER A 60 -28.21 -11.83 3.49
N PRO A 61 -28.60 -13.09 3.18
CA PRO A 61 -27.95 -14.26 3.77
C PRO A 61 -26.50 -14.39 3.27
N PRO A 62 -25.57 -14.86 4.11
CA PRO A 62 -24.16 -15.03 3.73
C PRO A 62 -23.93 -16.17 2.74
N THR A 63 -24.84 -17.15 2.68
CA THR A 63 -24.79 -18.30 1.76
C THR A 63 -26.15 -18.57 1.13
N LEU A 64 -26.15 -18.89 -0.17
CA LEU A 64 -27.32 -19.20 -0.98
C LEU A 64 -27.16 -20.59 -1.58
N LEU A 65 -28.13 -21.47 -1.34
CA LEU A 65 -28.20 -22.79 -1.97
C LEU A 65 -29.20 -22.73 -3.13
N VAL A 66 -28.72 -22.89 -4.36
CA VAL A 66 -29.55 -22.86 -5.57
C VAL A 66 -29.69 -24.27 -6.13
N ASN A 67 -30.93 -24.73 -6.31
CA ASN A 67 -31.21 -26.00 -6.96
C ASN A 67 -31.36 -25.80 -8.47
N VAL A 68 -30.45 -26.40 -9.25
CA VAL A 68 -30.50 -26.41 -10.72
C VAL A 68 -30.57 -27.86 -11.20
N SER A 69 -31.69 -28.25 -11.82
CA SER A 69 -31.93 -29.62 -12.32
C SER A 69 -31.62 -30.75 -11.32
N GLY A 70 -31.96 -30.56 -10.04
CA GLY A 70 -31.80 -31.59 -9.01
C GLY A 70 -30.42 -31.62 -8.34
N LYS A 71 -29.55 -30.64 -8.62
CA LYS A 71 -28.26 -30.45 -7.93
C LYS A 71 -28.28 -29.14 -7.15
N PHE A 72 -27.80 -29.18 -5.92
CA PHE A 72 -27.65 -27.99 -5.08
C PHE A 72 -26.26 -27.38 -5.28
N TYR A 73 -26.24 -26.09 -5.58
CA TYR A 73 -25.03 -25.28 -5.71
C TYR A 73 -24.98 -24.26 -4.58
N GLU A 74 -23.84 -24.17 -3.90
CA GLU A 74 -23.61 -23.21 -2.83
C GLU A 74 -22.92 -21.96 -3.38
N TYR A 75 -23.53 -20.81 -3.14
CA TYR A 75 -23.02 -19.49 -3.51
C TYR A 75 -22.81 -18.67 -2.25
N SER A 76 -21.60 -18.18 -2.03
CA SER A 76 -21.27 -17.31 -0.90
C SER A 76 -21.31 -15.84 -1.34
N LEU A 77 -21.90 -14.98 -0.51
CA LEU A 77 -21.97 -13.55 -0.77
C LEU A 77 -20.57 -12.93 -0.70
N LYS A 78 -20.06 -12.43 -1.84
CA LYS A 78 -18.75 -11.76 -1.92
C LYS A 78 -18.80 -10.25 -1.69
N GLY A 79 -19.98 -9.62 -1.83
CA GLY A 79 -20.19 -8.17 -1.71
C GLY A 79 -21.44 -7.69 -2.46
N GLU A 80 -21.87 -6.45 -2.20
CA GLU A 80 -22.95 -5.78 -2.92
C GLU A 80 -22.40 -5.07 -4.17
N ILE A 81 -23.11 -5.18 -5.29
CA ILE A 81 -22.71 -4.58 -6.57
C ILE A 81 -23.76 -3.56 -6.98
N SER A 82 -23.33 -2.35 -7.34
CA SER A 82 -24.24 -1.31 -7.81
C SER A 82 -24.89 -1.73 -9.15
N PRO A 83 -26.18 -1.39 -9.40
CA PRO A 83 -26.89 -1.82 -10.60
C PRO A 83 -26.25 -1.38 -11.93
N SER A 84 -25.39 -0.37 -11.90
CA SER A 84 -24.61 0.13 -13.05
C SER A 84 -23.40 -0.73 -13.43
N GLU A 85 -22.96 -1.68 -12.59
CA GLU A 85 -21.68 -2.41 -12.75
C GLU A 85 -21.85 -3.90 -13.12
N ILE A 86 -23.09 -4.35 -13.38
CA ILE A 86 -23.43 -5.77 -13.63
C ILE A 86 -22.69 -6.34 -14.87
N ASN A 87 -22.27 -5.49 -15.80
CA ASN A 87 -21.56 -5.89 -17.02
C ASN A 87 -20.02 -5.92 -16.88
N ASP A 88 -19.46 -5.39 -15.79
CA ASP A 88 -18.00 -5.23 -15.58
C ASP A 88 -17.44 -6.14 -14.46
N VAL A 89 -18.25 -7.11 -14.02
CA VAL A 89 -17.93 -8.04 -12.92
C VAL A 89 -16.65 -8.84 -13.19
N GLN A 90 -16.37 -9.19 -14.44
CA GLN A 90 -15.21 -10.00 -14.82
C GLN A 90 -13.88 -9.22 -14.73
N ASP A 91 -13.87 -7.94 -15.10
CA ASP A 91 -12.68 -7.08 -15.00
C ASP A 91 -12.30 -6.84 -13.53
N ASN A 92 -13.32 -6.67 -12.67
CA ASN A 92 -13.15 -6.57 -11.22
C ASN A 92 -12.62 -7.88 -10.59
N GLU A 93 -13.03 -9.06 -11.08
CA GLU A 93 -12.49 -10.34 -10.58
C GLU A 93 -10.99 -10.55 -10.91
N MET A 94 -10.53 -10.14 -12.09
CA MET A 94 -9.10 -10.19 -12.42
C MET A 94 -8.30 -9.19 -11.58
N LEU A 95 -8.76 -7.94 -11.47
CA LEU A 95 -8.13 -6.93 -10.61
C LEU A 95 -8.04 -7.40 -9.14
N ARG A 96 -9.08 -8.07 -8.64
CA ARG A 96 -9.09 -8.61 -7.28
C ARG A 96 -8.10 -9.76 -7.08
N LYS A 97 -7.90 -10.62 -8.10
CA LYS A 97 -6.91 -11.72 -8.06
C LYS A 97 -5.46 -11.26 -8.25
N VAL A 98 -5.26 -10.10 -8.88
CA VAL A 98 -3.95 -9.49 -9.10
C VAL A 98 -3.54 -8.57 -7.94
N THR A 99 -4.50 -8.16 -7.11
CA THR A 99 -4.25 -7.41 -5.88
C THR A 99 -3.63 -8.33 -4.84
N PHE A 100 -2.49 -7.95 -4.27
CA PHE A 100 -1.82 -8.70 -3.22
C PHE A 100 -2.61 -8.64 -1.91
N ASP A 101 -2.74 -9.78 -1.23
CA ASP A 101 -3.35 -9.84 0.10
C ASP A 101 -2.44 -9.12 1.13
N PRO A 102 -2.91 -8.05 1.77
CA PRO A 102 -2.10 -7.28 2.72
C PRO A 102 -1.71 -8.11 3.94
N GLU A 103 -2.54 -9.08 4.35
CA GLU A 103 -2.22 -9.98 5.46
C GLU A 103 -0.99 -10.84 5.18
N VAL A 104 -0.81 -11.31 3.94
CA VAL A 104 0.38 -12.07 3.54
C VAL A 104 1.61 -11.16 3.59
N PHE A 105 1.48 -9.91 3.15
CA PHE A 105 2.57 -8.94 3.23
C PHE A 105 2.98 -8.67 4.68
N PHE A 106 2.04 -8.28 5.55
CA PHE A 106 2.32 -7.92 6.93
C PHE A 106 2.78 -9.12 7.78
N ASN A 107 2.16 -10.29 7.62
CA ASN A 107 2.44 -11.44 8.49
C ASN A 107 3.61 -12.31 8.00
N ILE A 108 3.89 -12.33 6.69
CA ILE A 108 4.89 -13.26 6.11
C ILE A 108 6.09 -12.51 5.54
N LEU A 109 5.89 -11.42 4.79
CA LEU A 109 6.98 -10.73 4.09
C LEU A 109 7.69 -9.68 4.96
N LEU A 110 6.95 -8.92 5.77
CA LEU A 110 7.50 -7.86 6.61
C LEU A 110 8.49 -8.38 7.68
N PRO A 111 8.23 -9.48 8.43
CA PRO A 111 9.11 -9.87 9.53
C PRO A 111 10.54 -10.27 9.10
N PRO A 112 10.76 -11.05 8.01
CA PRO A 112 12.10 -11.33 7.51
C PRO A 112 12.87 -10.09 7.06
N ILE A 113 12.19 -9.09 6.46
CA ILE A 113 12.81 -7.84 5.99
C ILE A 113 13.32 -7.04 7.19
N ILE A 114 12.47 -6.82 8.19
CA ILE A 114 12.83 -6.12 9.43
C ILE A 114 13.95 -6.88 10.16
N PHE A 115 13.87 -8.21 10.21
CA PHE A 115 14.89 -9.04 10.85
C PHE A 115 16.25 -8.95 10.15
N HIS A 116 16.30 -9.04 8.82
CA HIS A 116 17.55 -8.93 8.07
C HIS A 116 18.19 -7.54 8.21
N ALA A 117 17.36 -6.49 8.14
CA ALA A 117 17.82 -5.13 8.36
C ALA A 117 18.33 -4.93 9.79
N GLY A 118 17.60 -5.44 10.80
CA GLY A 118 18.01 -5.43 12.21
C GLY A 118 19.30 -6.21 12.50
N TYR A 119 19.49 -7.36 11.84
CA TYR A 119 20.67 -8.21 11.99
C TYR A 119 21.93 -7.55 11.41
N SER A 120 21.78 -6.77 10.34
CA SER A 120 22.89 -6.08 9.67
C SER A 120 23.39 -4.84 10.44
N LEU A 121 22.68 -4.40 11.48
CA LEU A 121 23.06 -3.23 12.28
C LEU A 121 24.14 -3.56 13.32
N LYS A 122 25.11 -2.66 13.45
CA LYS A 122 26.12 -2.71 14.51
C LYS A 122 25.51 -2.37 15.86
N ARG A 123 25.06 -3.38 16.61
CA ARG A 123 24.41 -3.29 17.93
C ARG A 123 25.02 -2.22 18.86
N ARG A 124 26.34 -2.14 18.95
CA ARG A 124 27.04 -1.21 19.88
C ARG A 124 26.76 0.28 19.60
N HIS A 125 26.59 0.67 18.34
CA HIS A 125 26.33 2.05 17.95
C HIS A 125 24.85 2.42 18.11
N PHE A 126 23.95 1.49 17.75
CA PHE A 126 22.51 1.66 17.92
C PHE A 126 22.12 1.87 19.40
N PHE A 127 22.58 1.01 20.31
CA PHE A 127 22.24 1.13 21.73
C PHE A 127 22.86 2.36 22.41
N ARG A 128 23.95 2.92 21.87
CA ARG A 128 24.57 4.13 22.41
C ARG A 128 23.80 5.41 22.04
N ASN A 129 23.16 5.43 20.87
CA ASN A 129 22.40 6.58 20.37
C ASN A 129 20.88 6.39 20.44
N MET A 130 20.41 5.29 21.06
CA MET A 130 19.00 4.89 21.10
C MET A 130 18.07 5.98 21.65
N GLY A 131 18.51 6.74 22.66
CA GLY A 131 17.72 7.85 23.21
C GLY A 131 17.48 8.97 22.19
N SER A 132 18.48 9.29 21.37
CA SER A 132 18.34 10.31 20.33
C SER A 132 17.45 9.82 19.19
N ILE A 133 17.60 8.55 18.79
CA ILE A 133 16.74 7.92 17.76
C ILE A 133 15.29 7.93 18.22
N LEU A 134 15.01 7.51 19.46
CA LEU A 134 13.67 7.46 20.03
C LEU A 134 13.07 8.86 20.16
N ALA A 135 13.87 9.85 20.58
CA ALA A 135 13.43 11.24 20.66
C ALA A 135 13.06 11.79 19.27
N TYR A 136 13.89 11.57 18.25
CA TYR A 136 13.59 12.01 16.87
C TYR A 136 12.38 11.29 16.29
N ALA A 137 12.29 9.97 16.46
CA ALA A 137 11.16 9.19 16.00
C ALA A 137 9.86 9.62 16.68
N PHE A 138 9.85 9.89 17.98
CA PHE A 138 8.61 10.27 18.67
C PHE A 138 8.23 11.74 18.44
N LEU A 139 9.15 12.68 18.64
CA LEU A 139 8.85 14.11 18.41
C LEU A 139 8.58 14.40 16.94
N GLY A 140 9.40 13.85 16.03
CA GLY A 140 9.27 14.09 14.60
C GLY A 140 7.92 13.66 14.07
N THR A 141 7.42 12.53 14.54
CA THR A 141 6.17 11.92 14.06
C THR A 141 4.94 12.58 14.65
N VAL A 142 4.96 12.87 15.96
CA VAL A 142 3.89 13.63 16.60
C VAL A 142 3.76 15.01 15.93
N ILE A 143 4.88 15.72 15.74
CA ILE A 143 4.86 17.03 15.08
C ILE A 143 4.36 16.92 13.63
N SER A 144 4.83 15.92 12.87
CA SER A 144 4.40 15.70 11.48
C SER A 144 2.92 15.37 11.38
N CYS A 145 2.42 14.50 12.26
CA CYS A 145 1.01 14.14 12.38
C CYS A 145 0.13 15.38 12.65
N PHE A 146 0.51 16.23 13.61
CA PHE A 146 -0.22 17.47 13.89
C PHE A 146 -0.18 18.46 12.72
N ILE A 147 0.97 18.66 12.09
CA ILE A 147 1.11 19.59 10.97
C ILE A 147 0.26 19.13 9.78
N ILE A 148 0.37 17.86 9.40
CA ILE A 148 -0.38 17.30 8.26
C ILE A 148 -1.88 17.26 8.58
N GLY A 149 -2.26 16.88 9.81
CA GLY A 149 -3.65 16.85 10.24
C GLY A 149 -4.30 18.24 10.28
N LEU A 150 -3.58 19.26 10.77
CA LEU A 150 -4.05 20.65 10.74
C LEU A 150 -4.14 21.20 9.31
N LEU A 151 -3.17 20.87 8.45
CA LEU A 151 -3.20 21.25 7.04
C LEU A 151 -4.42 20.64 6.34
N MET A 152 -4.67 19.35 6.57
CA MET A 152 -5.84 18.65 6.02
C MET A 152 -7.15 19.26 6.54
N TYR A 153 -7.25 19.53 7.84
CA TYR A 153 -8.41 20.20 8.42
C TYR A 153 -8.66 21.59 7.82
N GLY A 154 -7.60 22.35 7.56
CA GLY A 154 -7.66 23.63 6.84
C GLY A 154 -8.18 23.46 5.42
N CYS A 155 -7.67 22.49 4.67
CA CYS A 155 -8.13 22.17 3.31
C CYS A 155 -9.61 21.77 3.29
N VAL A 156 -10.05 20.90 4.20
CA VAL A 156 -11.45 20.46 4.31
C VAL A 156 -12.37 21.64 4.65
N THR A 157 -11.96 22.51 5.58
CA THR A 157 -12.73 23.71 5.95
C THR A 157 -12.86 24.66 4.76
N LEU A 158 -11.80 24.85 3.98
CA LEU A 158 -11.84 25.67 2.76
C LEU A 158 -12.77 25.06 1.70
N MET A 159 -12.70 23.75 1.46
CA MET A 159 -13.58 23.10 0.49
C MET A 159 -15.06 23.13 0.91
N LYS A 160 -15.34 23.09 2.22
CA LYS A 160 -16.69 23.30 2.77
C LYS A 160 -17.20 24.72 2.49
N GLN A 161 -16.35 25.73 2.61
CA GLN A 161 -16.72 27.11 2.22
C GLN A 161 -16.96 27.27 0.72
N VAL A 162 -16.26 26.52 -0.11
CA VAL A 162 -16.43 26.52 -1.59
C VAL A 162 -17.67 25.70 -2.01
N GLY A 163 -18.31 24.98 -1.09
CA GLY A 163 -19.53 24.21 -1.36
C GLY A 163 -19.31 22.92 -2.14
N GLN A 164 -18.08 22.38 -2.14
CA GLN A 164 -17.75 21.13 -2.84
C GLN A 164 -17.93 19.87 -1.99
N LEU A 165 -17.98 19.99 -0.66
CA LEU A 165 -18.16 18.86 0.26
C LEU A 165 -19.35 19.11 1.20
N ASP A 166 -20.25 18.13 1.26
CA ASP A 166 -21.50 18.19 2.04
C ASP A 166 -21.52 17.11 3.15
N GLY A 167 -20.38 16.98 3.85
CA GLY A 167 -20.19 15.98 4.91
C GLY A 167 -19.68 16.58 6.23
N ASP A 168 -20.01 15.91 7.33
CA ASP A 168 -19.44 16.20 8.64
C ASP A 168 -18.10 15.49 8.78
N PHE A 169 -17.02 16.24 8.61
CA PHE A 169 -15.66 15.76 8.86
C PHE A 169 -15.24 16.14 10.27
N PHE A 170 -14.76 15.16 11.03
CA PHE A 170 -14.23 15.41 12.36
C PHE A 170 -12.74 15.72 12.27
N PHE A 171 -12.26 16.52 13.22
CA PHE A 171 -10.83 16.80 13.35
C PHE A 171 -10.01 15.50 13.56
N THR A 172 -10.61 14.51 14.22
CA THR A 172 -10.03 13.18 14.42
C THR A 172 -9.72 12.46 13.12
N ASP A 173 -10.57 12.59 12.09
CA ASP A 173 -10.33 11.96 10.77
C ASP A 173 -9.13 12.59 10.06
N CYS A 174 -8.96 13.91 10.23
CA CYS A 174 -7.80 14.64 9.71
C CYS A 174 -6.52 14.26 10.45
N LEU A 175 -6.60 14.08 11.78
CA LEU A 175 -5.46 13.64 12.58
C LEU A 175 -5.09 12.18 12.29
N LEU A 176 -6.08 11.30 12.06
CA LEU A 176 -5.86 9.93 11.61
C LEU A 176 -5.12 9.89 10.28
N PHE A 177 -5.53 10.73 9.32
CA PHE A 177 -4.80 10.89 8.07
C PHE A 177 -3.37 11.37 8.30
N GLY A 178 -3.19 12.35 9.19
CA GLY A 178 -1.87 12.84 9.61
C GLY A 178 -0.99 11.74 10.21
N ALA A 179 -1.55 10.86 11.04
CA ALA A 179 -0.84 9.75 11.66
C ALA A 179 -0.36 8.73 10.61
N ILE A 180 -1.24 8.34 9.68
CA ILE A 180 -0.92 7.37 8.61
C ILE A 180 0.18 7.93 7.69
N VAL A 181 0.12 9.21 7.32
CA VAL A 181 1.10 9.84 6.43
C VAL A 181 2.41 10.17 7.14
N SER A 182 2.41 10.27 8.46
CA SER A 182 3.62 10.56 9.25
C SER A 182 4.64 9.42 9.21
N ALA A 183 4.22 8.18 8.92
CA ALA A 183 5.11 7.04 8.74
C ALA A 183 6.03 7.24 7.52
N THR A 184 7.35 7.26 7.74
CA THR A 184 8.36 7.50 6.70
C THR A 184 9.12 6.22 6.38
N ASP A 185 9.19 5.84 5.11
CA ASP A 185 10.02 4.72 4.65
C ASP A 185 11.27 5.22 3.89
N PRO A 186 12.48 5.12 4.47
CA PRO A 186 13.72 5.57 3.87
C PRO A 186 14.40 4.45 3.05
N VAL A 187 13.75 3.33 2.71
CA VAL A 187 14.39 2.19 2.00
C VAL A 187 15.25 2.64 0.81
N THR A 188 14.77 3.59 0.00
CA THR A 188 15.54 4.10 -1.14
C THR A 188 16.74 4.95 -0.70
N VAL A 189 16.60 5.76 0.35
CA VAL A 189 17.69 6.59 0.89
C VAL A 189 18.76 5.72 1.54
N LEU A 190 18.36 4.69 2.29
CA LEU A 190 19.27 3.72 2.91
C LEU A 190 20.10 2.98 1.86
N ALA A 191 19.47 2.61 0.74
CA ALA A 191 20.18 1.89 -0.31
C ALA A 191 21.24 2.77 -0.98
N ILE A 192 20.94 4.05 -1.23
CA ILE A 192 21.90 5.03 -1.73
C ILE A 192 23.03 5.27 -0.72
N PHE A 193 22.73 5.38 0.58
CA PHE A 193 23.73 5.59 1.62
C PHE A 193 24.71 4.42 1.76
N ASN A 194 24.22 3.20 1.55
CA ASN A 194 25.06 2.01 1.51
C ASN A 194 26.01 2.01 0.31
N GLU A 195 25.57 2.47 -0.86
CA GLU A 195 26.42 2.62 -2.05
C GLU A 195 27.46 3.74 -1.90
N LEU A 196 27.08 4.84 -1.26
CA LEU A 196 27.96 5.98 -0.99
C LEU A 196 28.96 5.76 0.17
N GLN A 197 28.91 4.61 0.85
CA GLN A 197 29.70 4.30 2.05
C GLN A 197 29.62 5.40 3.13
N VAL A 198 28.41 5.88 3.39
CA VAL A 198 28.12 6.88 4.43
C VAL A 198 28.43 6.32 5.83
N ASP A 199 28.71 7.21 6.78
CA ASP A 199 28.96 6.88 8.17
C ASP A 199 27.89 5.95 8.75
N VAL A 200 28.36 4.88 9.40
CA VAL A 200 27.51 3.84 9.97
C VAL A 200 26.57 4.40 11.04
N ASP A 201 26.98 5.45 11.74
CA ASP A 201 26.15 6.11 12.75
C ASP A 201 24.91 6.80 12.13
N LEU A 202 25.05 7.40 10.93
CA LEU A 202 23.93 8.05 10.24
C LEU A 202 22.97 7.01 9.65
N TYR A 203 23.51 5.92 9.10
CA TYR A 203 22.70 4.80 8.62
C TYR A 203 21.84 4.19 9.74
N VAL A 204 22.46 3.95 10.91
CA VAL A 204 21.79 3.38 12.09
C VAL A 204 20.73 4.35 12.64
N LEU A 205 21.02 5.66 12.64
CA LEU A 205 20.08 6.68 13.10
C LEU A 205 18.82 6.72 12.21
N LEU A 206 19.00 6.81 10.89
CA LEU A 206 17.90 6.91 9.93
C LEU A 206 17.07 5.64 9.89
N PHE A 207 17.72 4.46 9.87
CA PHE A 207 16.99 3.20 9.95
C PHE A 207 16.16 3.08 11.23
N GLY A 208 16.77 3.42 12.37
CA GLY A 208 16.10 3.34 13.67
C GLY A 208 14.92 4.31 13.79
N GLU A 209 15.06 5.53 13.24
CA GLU A 209 13.99 6.52 13.21
C GLU A 209 12.77 6.01 12.46
N SER A 210 12.96 5.45 11.28
CA SER A 210 11.87 5.04 10.42
C SER A 210 11.14 3.79 10.91
N VAL A 211 11.87 2.79 11.45
CA VAL A 211 11.23 1.62 12.08
C VAL A 211 10.42 2.01 13.32
N LEU A 212 10.93 2.94 14.14
CA LEU A 212 10.21 3.41 15.32
C LEU A 212 9.04 4.32 14.96
N ASN A 213 9.18 5.13 13.91
CA ASN A 213 8.12 5.98 13.38
C ASN A 213 6.90 5.14 12.99
N ASP A 214 7.07 4.06 12.22
CA ASP A 214 5.97 3.17 11.84
C ASP A 214 5.18 2.66 13.06
N ALA A 215 5.88 2.26 14.13
CA ALA A 215 5.25 1.82 15.37
C ALA A 215 4.48 2.96 16.07
N VAL A 216 5.05 4.17 16.11
CA VAL A 216 4.38 5.35 16.69
C VAL A 216 3.16 5.76 15.86
N ALA A 217 3.27 5.75 14.54
CA ALA A 217 2.18 6.06 13.61
C ALA A 217 0.99 5.10 13.79
N VAL A 218 1.26 3.79 13.92
CA VAL A 218 0.22 2.79 14.22
C VAL A 218 -0.48 3.11 15.54
N VAL A 219 0.27 3.45 16.60
CA VAL A 219 -0.29 3.81 17.91
C VAL A 219 -1.06 5.13 17.89
N LEU A 220 -0.65 6.10 17.08
CA LEU A 220 -1.39 7.36 16.89
C LEU A 220 -2.66 7.17 16.04
N SER A 221 -2.70 6.13 15.20
CA SER A 221 -3.83 5.81 14.33
C SER A 221 -4.86 4.87 14.94
N SER A 222 -4.54 4.22 16.07
CA SER A 222 -5.41 3.29 16.80
C SER A 222 -6.26 3.99 17.86
#